data_AF-A0A3E2YVF4-F1
#
_entry.id   AF-A0A3E2YVF4-F1
#
_cell.length_a   1.000
_cell.length_b   1.000
_cell.length_c   1.000
_cell.angle_alpha   90.00
_cell.angle_beta   90.00
_cell.angle_gamma   90.00
#
_symmetry.space_group_name_H-M   'P 1'
#
loop_
_entity.id
_entity.type
_entity.pdbx_description
1 polymer ?
#
loop_
_entity_poly.entity_id
_entity_poly.type
_entity_poly.pdbx_seq_one_letter_code
_entity_poly.pdbx_strand_id
1 'polypeptide(L)'
;MSVHLLVSAGRGPQECAWALARLLRRLEADAVRQSLTTHRTHTVPGDRPGTYRSVLVRISGAGAETFAASWTGTLCWQAPSPYRPGTGRKNWYVIARPCQVDTPRTTFAEADVDIVGCRTGGPGGQHRNKASTAVRATHRPSGIVLVVDTERQFSLNRRIAVRLLRQRIEQGDETAGRAVTTARWRVHDELVRGNPTRVERPER
;
A
#
# COMPACT_ATOMS: atom_id res chain seq x y z
N MET A 1 9.62 15.88 2.36
CA MET A 1 8.64 15.04 1.63
C MET A 1 9.33 13.75 1.20
N SER A 2 8.61 12.63 1.21
CA SER A 2 9.16 11.33 0.81
C SER A 2 8.14 10.54 -0.01
N VAL A 3 8.62 9.82 -1.01
CA VAL A 3 7.80 8.96 -1.88
C VAL A 3 8.38 7.55 -1.89
N HIS A 4 7.51 6.55 -1.98
CA HIS A 4 7.91 5.17 -2.13
C HIS A 4 7.70 4.73 -3.58
N LEU A 5 8.76 4.24 -4.20
CA LEU A 5 8.76 3.73 -5.56
C LEU A 5 9.01 2.21 -5.53
N LEU A 6 8.04 1.43 -6.02
CA LEU A 6 8.22 0.01 -6.26
C LEU A 6 8.78 -0.19 -7.66
N VAL A 7 9.94 -0.83 -7.76
CA VAL A 7 10.53 -1.29 -9.02
C VAL A 7 10.39 -2.81 -9.10
N SER A 8 9.90 -3.35 -10.21
CA SER A 8 9.70 -4.78 -10.39
C SER A 8 10.10 -5.29 -11.77
N ALA A 9 10.73 -6.48 -11.79
CA ALA A 9 11.03 -7.24 -12.98
C ALA A 9 9.79 -7.91 -13.61
N GLY A 10 8.61 -7.74 -12.99
CA GLY A 10 7.36 -8.41 -13.35
C GLY A 10 7.51 -9.93 -13.40
N ARG A 11 6.69 -10.59 -14.23
CA ARG A 11 6.85 -12.02 -14.58
C ARG A 11 7.84 -12.23 -15.74
N GLY A 12 8.94 -11.49 -15.72
CA GLY A 12 10.04 -11.60 -16.68
C GLY A 12 11.00 -12.75 -16.36
N PRO A 13 11.85 -13.13 -17.34
CA PRO A 13 12.92 -14.10 -17.10
C PRO A 13 14.02 -13.49 -16.20
N GLN A 14 14.99 -14.29 -15.76
CA GLN A 14 16.06 -13.88 -14.82
C GLN A 14 16.86 -12.64 -15.29
N GLU A 15 16.93 -12.37 -16.59
CA GLU A 15 17.58 -11.19 -17.16
C GLU A 15 16.86 -9.89 -16.78
N CYS A 16 15.54 -9.91 -16.58
CA CYS A 16 14.79 -8.76 -16.07
C CYS A 16 15.16 -8.46 -14.62
N ALA A 17 15.45 -9.48 -13.80
CA ALA A 17 15.90 -9.28 -12.42
C ALA A 17 17.32 -8.67 -12.35
N TRP A 18 18.18 -9.04 -13.31
CA TRP A 18 19.48 -8.40 -13.51
C TRP A 18 19.34 -6.96 -14.01
N ALA A 19 18.48 -6.72 -15.00
CA ALA A 19 18.19 -5.39 -15.52
C ALA A 19 17.68 -4.45 -14.42
N LEU A 20 16.79 -4.94 -13.54
CA LEU A 20 16.32 -4.18 -12.37
C LEU A 20 17.50 -3.74 -11.51
N ALA A 21 18.43 -4.65 -11.16
CA ALA A 21 19.59 -4.30 -10.35
C ALA A 21 20.48 -3.24 -11.01
N ARG A 22 20.58 -3.24 -12.35
CA ARG A 22 21.32 -2.20 -13.11
C ARG A 22 20.60 -0.85 -13.07
N LEU A 23 19.29 -0.85 -13.34
CA LEU A 23 18.45 0.34 -13.30
C LEU A 23 18.39 0.95 -11.89
N LEU A 24 18.34 0.12 -10.85
CA LEU A 24 18.33 0.58 -9.46
C LEU A 24 19.61 1.35 -9.12
N ARG A 25 20.79 0.85 -9.51
CA ARG A 25 22.04 1.59 -9.31
C ARG A 25 22.06 2.92 -10.05
N ARG A 26 21.49 2.96 -11.26
CA ARG A 26 21.35 4.19 -12.05
C ARG A 26 20.42 5.19 -11.35
N LEU A 27 19.29 4.72 -10.83
CA LEU A 27 18.34 5.51 -10.06
C LEU A 27 18.99 6.10 -8.81
N GLU A 28 19.74 5.29 -8.04
CA GLU A 28 20.43 5.76 -6.82
C GLU A 28 21.49 6.81 -7.15
N ALA A 29 22.28 6.60 -8.21
CA ALA A 29 23.26 7.58 -8.66
C ALA A 29 22.60 8.89 -9.12
N ASP A 30 21.50 8.82 -9.88
CA ASP A 30 20.72 9.98 -10.32
C ASP A 30 20.13 10.75 -9.13
N ALA A 31 19.64 10.03 -8.12
CA ALA A 31 19.09 10.63 -6.91
C ALA A 31 20.17 11.41 -6.14
N VAL A 32 21.36 10.83 -5.95
CA VAL A 32 22.49 11.50 -5.30
C VAL A 32 22.88 12.77 -6.05
N ARG A 33 22.91 12.75 -7.39
CA ARG A 33 23.19 13.93 -8.22
C ARG A 33 22.17 15.06 -8.05
N GLN A 34 20.93 14.73 -7.67
CA GLN A 34 19.88 15.69 -7.38
C GLN A 34 19.74 16.00 -5.88
N SER A 35 20.75 15.64 -5.07
CA SER A 35 20.74 15.83 -3.62
C SER A 35 19.55 15.15 -2.91
N LEU A 36 19.06 14.04 -3.47
CA LEU A 36 18.02 13.20 -2.90
C LEU A 36 18.64 12.02 -2.14
N THR A 37 17.96 11.57 -1.09
CA THR A 37 18.33 10.37 -0.32
C THR A 37 17.44 9.20 -0.70
N THR A 38 18.05 8.08 -1.08
CA THR A 38 17.36 6.82 -1.38
C THR A 38 17.64 5.76 -0.33
N HIS A 39 16.61 5.06 0.12
CA HIS A 39 16.73 3.93 1.04
C HIS A 39 15.90 2.75 0.55
N ARG A 40 16.52 1.57 0.40
CA ARG A 40 15.81 0.33 0.03
C ARG A 40 15.07 -0.20 1.25
N THR A 41 13.75 -0.09 1.29
CA THR A 41 12.94 -0.51 2.45
C THR A 41 12.53 -1.97 2.38
N HIS A 42 12.41 -2.53 1.18
CA HIS A 42 12.12 -3.95 0.99
C HIS A 42 12.75 -4.45 -0.31
N THR A 43 13.33 -5.64 -0.29
CA THR A 43 13.97 -6.25 -1.46
C THR A 43 13.55 -7.70 -1.57
N VAL A 44 13.07 -8.10 -2.75
CA VAL A 44 12.85 -9.50 -3.08
C VAL A 44 14.01 -9.96 -3.98
N PRO A 45 14.88 -10.86 -3.51
CA PRO A 45 16.02 -11.34 -4.29
C PRO A 45 15.56 -12.05 -5.56
N GLY A 46 16.36 -11.96 -6.62
CA GLY A 46 16.22 -12.79 -7.81
C GLY A 46 17.00 -14.09 -7.70
N ASP A 47 16.86 -14.94 -8.71
CA ASP A 47 17.43 -16.29 -8.73
C ASP A 47 18.98 -16.30 -8.72
N ARG A 48 19.61 -15.17 -9.05
CA ARG A 48 21.07 -15.01 -9.07
C ARG A 48 21.54 -13.99 -8.04
N PRO A 49 22.76 -14.15 -7.48
CA PRO A 49 23.35 -13.18 -6.57
C PRO A 49 23.37 -11.76 -7.16
N GLY A 50 22.99 -10.78 -6.34
CA GLY A 50 22.97 -9.37 -6.73
C GLY A 50 21.86 -8.99 -7.73
N THR A 51 20.88 -9.86 -7.95
CA THR A 51 19.67 -9.55 -8.76
C THR A 51 18.44 -9.44 -7.88
N TYR A 52 17.39 -8.78 -8.38
CA TYR A 52 16.15 -8.56 -7.61
C TYR A 52 14.91 -8.80 -8.47
N ARG A 53 13.89 -9.46 -7.92
CA ARG A 53 12.56 -9.55 -8.52
C ARG A 53 11.78 -8.25 -8.33
N SER A 54 11.93 -7.63 -7.16
CA SER A 54 11.38 -6.32 -6.86
C SER A 54 12.14 -5.63 -5.74
N VAL A 55 12.12 -4.30 -5.76
CA VAL A 55 12.70 -3.45 -4.72
C VAL A 55 11.76 -2.30 -4.45
N LEU A 56 11.47 -2.05 -3.18
CA LEU A 56 10.80 -0.87 -2.70
C LEU A 56 11.85 0.15 -2.24
N VAL A 57 11.85 1.33 -2.84
CA VAL A 57 12.80 2.40 -2.55
C VAL A 57 12.03 3.58 -1.97
N ARG A 58 12.41 4.02 -0.76
CA ARG A 58 12.00 5.31 -0.21
C ARG A 58 12.94 6.39 -0.72
N ILE A 59 12.38 7.41 -1.36
CA ILE A 59 13.11 8.57 -1.89
C ILE A 59 12.69 9.78 -1.07
N SER A 60 13.66 10.48 -0.49
CA SER A 60 13.44 11.62 0.42
C SER A 60 14.26 12.82 -0.04
N GLY A 61 13.69 14.02 0.08
CA GLY A 61 14.35 15.28 -0.28
C GLY A 61 13.43 16.24 -1.02
N ALA A 62 13.92 17.43 -1.33
CA ALA A 62 13.20 18.41 -2.15
C ALA A 62 13.15 17.90 -3.61
N GLY A 63 11.96 17.77 -4.18
CA GLY A 63 11.78 17.23 -5.54
C GLY A 63 11.67 15.71 -5.65
N ALA A 64 11.56 14.98 -4.53
CA ALA A 64 11.44 13.52 -4.52
C ALA A 64 10.28 13.00 -5.39
N GLU A 65 9.15 13.71 -5.41
CA GLU A 65 7.97 13.36 -6.22
C GLU A 65 8.24 13.49 -7.72
N THR A 66 8.80 14.63 -8.16
CA THR A 66 9.18 14.87 -9.56
C THR A 66 10.23 13.86 -10.02
N PHE A 67 11.20 13.55 -9.17
CA PHE A 67 12.19 12.52 -9.43
C PHE A 67 11.55 11.14 -9.60
N ALA A 68 10.68 10.73 -8.68
CA ALA A 68 9.98 9.45 -8.78
C ALA A 68 9.09 9.38 -10.02
N ALA A 69 8.42 10.48 -10.39
CA ALA A 69 7.63 10.59 -11.61
C ALA A 69 8.49 10.35 -12.87
N SER A 70 9.71 10.90 -12.93
CA SER A 70 10.65 10.67 -14.05
C SER A 70 11.10 9.21 -14.21
N TRP A 71 11.00 8.43 -13.13
CA TRP A 71 11.33 7.00 -13.09
C TRP A 71 10.07 6.11 -13.15
N THR A 72 8.88 6.68 -13.30
CA THR A 72 7.62 5.93 -13.31
C THR A 72 7.28 5.41 -14.71
N GLY A 73 6.76 4.19 -14.79
CA GLY A 73 6.36 3.52 -16.02
C GLY A 73 7.22 2.29 -16.34
N THR A 74 7.20 1.88 -17.61
CA THR A 74 8.04 0.78 -18.11
C THR A 74 9.44 1.29 -18.37
N LEU A 75 10.44 0.73 -17.70
CA LEU A 75 11.86 1.04 -17.91
C LEU A 75 12.52 -0.08 -18.70
N CYS A 76 13.46 0.26 -19.58
CA CYS A 76 14.23 -0.69 -20.37
C CYS A 76 15.72 -0.55 -20.06
N TRP A 77 16.34 -1.64 -19.62
CA TRP A 77 17.80 -1.76 -19.63
C TRP A 77 18.21 -2.38 -20.97
N GLN A 78 18.95 -1.62 -21.78
CA GLN A 78 19.39 -2.06 -23.10
C GLN A 78 20.86 -2.49 -23.07
N ALA A 79 21.10 -3.80 -22.92
CA ALA A 79 22.43 -4.41 -22.93
C ALA A 79 22.36 -5.92 -23.25
N PRO A 80 23.42 -6.50 -23.83
CA PRO A 80 23.56 -7.97 -23.90
C PRO A 80 23.49 -8.56 -22.49
N SER A 81 22.70 -9.63 -22.33
CA SER A 81 22.60 -10.30 -21.03
C SER A 81 23.83 -11.19 -20.77
N PRO A 82 24.38 -11.19 -19.55
CA PRO A 82 25.42 -12.13 -19.15
C PRO A 82 24.92 -13.57 -19.03
N TYR A 83 23.60 -13.81 -19.06
CA TYR A 83 23.01 -15.13 -18.84
C TYR A 83 22.65 -15.85 -20.13
N ARG A 84 22.62 -15.15 -21.27
CA ARG A 84 22.34 -15.70 -22.60
C ARG A 84 23.36 -15.18 -23.61
N PRO A 85 24.61 -15.67 -23.57
CA PRO A 85 25.60 -15.33 -24.58
C PRO A 85 25.10 -15.76 -25.97
N GLY A 86 25.48 -15.00 -27.00
CA GLY A 86 25.12 -15.31 -28.40
C GLY A 86 23.69 -14.95 -28.82
N THR A 87 22.81 -14.54 -27.89
CA THR A 87 21.48 -14.02 -28.28
C THR A 87 21.57 -12.55 -28.71
N GLY A 88 20.95 -12.20 -29.85
CA GLY A 88 20.87 -10.81 -30.33
C GLY A 88 19.99 -9.90 -29.46
N ARG A 89 19.28 -10.46 -28.47
CA ARG A 89 18.34 -9.72 -27.61
C ARG A 89 19.09 -8.84 -26.61
N LYS A 90 18.76 -7.55 -26.62
CA LYS A 90 19.38 -6.56 -25.72
C LYS A 90 18.37 -5.81 -24.84
N ASN A 91 17.07 -5.97 -25.05
CA ASN A 91 16.04 -5.20 -24.34
C ASN A 91 15.45 -6.00 -23.16
N TRP A 92 15.60 -5.46 -21.96
CA TRP A 92 15.12 -6.04 -20.71
C TRP A 92 14.24 -5.04 -19.98
N TYR A 93 12.97 -5.39 -19.80
CA TYR A 93 11.95 -4.47 -19.28
C TYR A 93 11.65 -4.73 -17.81
N VAL A 94 11.45 -3.64 -17.07
CA VAL A 94 10.96 -3.61 -15.68
C VAL A 94 9.90 -2.53 -15.57
N ILE A 95 9.09 -2.55 -14.52
CA ILE A 95 8.10 -1.51 -14.22
C ILE A 95 8.47 -0.81 -12.92
N ALA A 96 8.27 0.50 -12.88
CA ALA A 96 8.43 1.30 -11.69
C ALA A 96 7.16 2.14 -11.45
N ARG A 97 6.63 2.10 -10.24
CA ARG A 97 5.40 2.81 -9.86
C ARG A 97 5.50 3.36 -8.44
N PRO A 98 5.01 4.59 -8.18
CA PRO A 98 4.79 5.05 -6.83
C PRO A 98 3.78 4.13 -6.15
N CYS A 99 4.01 3.78 -4.89
CA CYS A 99 3.06 2.99 -4.13
C CYS A 99 2.88 3.55 -2.72
N GLN A 100 1.67 3.39 -2.18
CA GLN A 100 1.40 3.65 -0.77
C GLN A 100 2.01 2.51 0.06
N VAL A 101 2.60 2.85 1.19
CA VAL A 101 3.23 1.89 2.11
C VAL A 101 2.55 1.94 3.48
N ASP A 102 2.08 3.12 3.87
CA ASP A 102 1.40 3.30 5.13
C ASP A 102 -0.05 2.82 5.04
N THR A 103 -0.45 2.03 6.04
CA THR A 103 -1.85 1.69 6.26
C THR A 103 -2.44 2.76 7.18
N PRO A 104 -3.49 3.47 6.77
CA PRO A 104 -4.17 4.38 7.69
C PRO A 104 -4.68 3.57 8.88
N ARG A 105 -4.27 3.97 10.09
CA ARG A 105 -4.80 3.45 11.34
C ARG A 105 -5.61 4.53 12.01
N THR A 106 -6.83 4.21 12.35
CA THR A 106 -7.74 5.08 13.07
C THR A 106 -7.51 4.86 14.56
N THR A 107 -6.99 5.87 15.26
CA THR A 107 -6.89 5.81 16.72
C THR A 107 -8.29 5.72 17.32
N PHE A 108 -8.46 4.84 18.30
CA PHE A 108 -9.72 4.67 19.03
C PHE A 108 -9.56 5.11 20.48
N ALA A 109 -10.27 6.16 20.87
CA ALA A 109 -10.45 6.55 22.27
C ALA A 109 -11.94 6.52 22.62
N GLU A 110 -12.28 6.03 23.82
CA GLU A 110 -13.69 6.00 24.25
C GLU A 110 -14.27 7.41 24.43
N ALA A 111 -13.42 8.40 24.70
CA ALA A 111 -13.80 9.82 24.77
C ALA A 111 -14.31 10.36 23.41
N ASP A 112 -13.98 9.68 22.31
CA ASP A 112 -14.39 10.03 20.94
C ASP A 112 -15.70 9.39 20.50
N VAL A 113 -16.37 8.69 21.41
CA VAL A 113 -17.64 8.00 21.14
C VAL A 113 -18.80 8.78 21.75
N ASP A 114 -19.65 9.33 20.89
CA ASP A 114 -20.92 9.92 21.30
C ASP A 114 -21.97 8.82 21.48
N ILE A 115 -22.59 8.78 22.66
CA ILE A 115 -23.51 7.72 23.06
C ILE A 115 -24.86 8.33 23.36
N VAL A 116 -25.86 7.96 22.56
CA VAL A 116 -27.22 8.48 22.66
C VAL A 116 -28.20 7.33 22.86
N GLY A 117 -29.07 7.43 23.86
CA GLY A 117 -30.17 6.49 24.02
C GLY A 117 -31.19 6.66 22.90
N CYS A 118 -31.59 5.56 22.29
CA CYS A 118 -32.59 5.56 21.22
C CYS A 118 -33.68 4.53 21.48
N ARG A 119 -34.74 4.58 20.67
CA ARG A 119 -35.79 3.57 20.65
C ARG A 119 -35.64 2.77 19.37
N THR A 120 -35.55 1.45 19.47
CA THR A 120 -35.56 0.56 18.31
C THR A 120 -36.97 0.02 18.11
N GLY A 121 -37.50 0.17 16.89
CA GLY A 121 -38.78 -0.40 16.50
C GLY A 121 -38.57 -1.84 16.03
N GLY A 122 -38.95 -2.81 16.85
CA GLY A 122 -38.92 -4.23 16.49
C GLY A 122 -40.10 -4.99 17.08
N PRO A 123 -40.43 -6.21 16.61
CA PRO A 123 -41.62 -6.97 17.01
C PRO A 123 -41.60 -7.53 18.46
N GLY A 124 -40.89 -6.88 19.39
CA GLY A 124 -40.88 -7.24 20.81
C GLY A 124 -41.98 -6.51 21.58
N GLY A 125 -42.72 -7.24 22.42
CA GLY A 125 -43.91 -6.79 23.13
C GLY A 125 -43.75 -5.55 24.03
N GLN A 126 -44.85 -5.17 24.69
CA GLN A 126 -45.07 -3.88 25.39
C GLN A 126 -43.96 -3.42 26.35
N HIS A 127 -43.16 -4.34 26.90
CA HIS A 127 -42.03 -4.03 27.79
C HIS A 127 -40.79 -3.47 27.04
N ARG A 128 -40.56 -3.87 25.78
CA ARG A 128 -39.46 -3.35 24.94
C ARG A 128 -39.71 -1.90 24.49
N ASN A 129 -40.97 -1.48 24.44
CA ASN A 129 -41.38 -0.16 23.95
C ASN A 129 -41.37 0.95 25.02
N LYS A 130 -41.30 0.60 26.32
CA LYS A 130 -41.39 1.56 27.44
C LYS A 130 -40.04 2.01 28.02
N ALA A 131 -38.95 1.25 27.85
CA ALA A 131 -37.62 1.62 28.33
C ALA A 131 -36.65 1.79 27.15
N SER A 132 -36.04 2.97 26.99
CA SER A 132 -35.04 3.26 25.95
C SER A 132 -33.69 2.65 26.31
N THR A 133 -33.60 1.32 26.25
CA THR A 133 -32.36 0.59 26.57
C THR A 133 -31.39 0.54 25.40
N ALA A 134 -31.86 0.82 24.18
CA ALA A 134 -31.03 0.83 22.99
C ALA A 134 -30.06 2.01 22.97
N VAL A 135 -28.87 1.77 22.42
CA VAL A 135 -27.77 2.73 22.34
C VAL A 135 -27.41 2.97 20.89
N ARG A 136 -27.39 4.24 20.46
CA ARG A 136 -26.70 4.69 19.26
C ARG A 136 -25.32 5.20 19.65
N ALA A 137 -24.27 4.58 19.14
CA ALA A 137 -22.88 5.00 19.34
C ALA A 137 -22.30 5.54 18.03
N THR A 138 -21.65 6.71 18.10
CA THR A 138 -21.01 7.38 16.96
C THR A 138 -19.54 7.65 17.29
N HIS A 139 -18.61 7.14 16.48
CA HIS A 139 -17.21 7.51 16.61
C HIS A 139 -16.95 8.78 15.81
N ARG A 140 -16.71 9.92 16.48
CA ARG A 140 -16.60 11.22 15.80
C ARG A 140 -15.50 11.25 14.71
N PRO A 141 -14.28 10.74 14.95
CA PRO A 141 -13.20 10.80 13.96
C PRO A 141 -13.47 9.97 12.69
N SER A 142 -14.10 8.80 12.81
CA SER A 142 -14.36 7.92 11.65
C SER A 142 -15.75 8.11 11.04
N GLY A 143 -16.67 8.80 11.72
CA GLY A 143 -18.06 8.94 11.31
C GLY A 143 -18.89 7.64 11.38
N ILE A 144 -18.32 6.54 11.89
CA ILE A 144 -19.03 5.26 11.98
C ILE A 144 -20.10 5.36 13.08
N VAL A 145 -21.33 5.02 12.69
CA VAL A 145 -22.50 4.96 13.58
C VAL A 145 -22.98 3.53 13.66
N LEU A 146 -23.33 3.08 14.87
CA LEU A 146 -24.01 1.81 15.09
C LEU A 146 -25.08 1.92 16.17
N VAL A 147 -26.04 1.00 16.13
CA VAL A 147 -27.12 0.90 17.11
C VAL A 147 -27.10 -0.50 17.73
N VAL A 148 -27.16 -0.57 19.06
CA VAL A 148 -27.20 -1.83 19.82
C VAL A 148 -28.40 -1.84 20.74
N ASP A 149 -29.21 -2.89 20.65
CA ASP A 149 -30.40 -3.11 21.46
C ASP A 149 -30.55 -4.57 21.93
N THR A 150 -29.43 -5.29 22.03
CA THR A 150 -29.38 -6.73 22.36
C THR A 150 -29.76 -7.01 23.81
N GLU A 151 -29.41 -6.12 24.73
CA GLU A 151 -29.59 -6.30 26.16
C GLU A 151 -30.74 -5.46 26.73
N ARG A 152 -31.27 -5.91 27.87
CA ARG A 152 -32.32 -5.21 28.62
C ARG A 152 -31.79 -4.02 29.44
N GLN A 153 -30.47 -3.85 29.52
CA GLN A 153 -29.83 -2.78 30.29
C GLN A 153 -29.03 -1.85 29.37
N PHE A 154 -29.26 -0.55 29.52
CA PHE A 154 -28.55 0.49 28.75
C PHE A 154 -27.03 0.43 28.94
N SER A 155 -26.56 0.20 30.16
CA SER A 155 -25.12 0.09 30.46
C SER A 155 -24.45 -1.09 29.76
N LEU A 156 -25.15 -2.22 29.62
CA LEU A 156 -24.65 -3.37 28.86
C LEU A 156 -24.64 -3.07 27.36
N ASN A 157 -25.73 -2.51 26.82
CA ASN A 157 -25.77 -2.07 25.41
C ASN A 157 -24.69 -1.03 25.10
N ARG A 158 -24.38 -0.13 26.04
CA ARG A 158 -23.28 0.84 25.92
C ARG A 158 -21.92 0.14 25.77
N ARG A 159 -21.60 -0.81 26.65
CA ARG A 159 -20.34 -1.56 26.59
C ARG A 159 -20.22 -2.35 25.29
N ILE A 160 -21.31 -2.99 24.88
CA ILE A 160 -21.38 -3.75 23.62
C ILE A 160 -21.16 -2.80 22.43
N ALA A 161 -21.81 -1.63 22.41
CA ALA A 161 -21.69 -0.65 21.34
C ALA A 161 -20.24 -0.15 21.18
N VAL A 162 -19.57 0.23 22.27
CA VAL A 162 -18.17 0.66 22.24
C VAL A 162 -17.26 -0.46 21.73
N ARG A 163 -17.45 -1.70 22.19
CA ARG A 163 -16.68 -2.87 21.72
C ARG A 163 -16.86 -3.12 20.23
N LEU A 164 -18.10 -3.13 19.75
CA LEU A 164 -18.42 -3.34 18.33
C LEU A 164 -17.87 -2.22 17.46
N LEU A 165 -17.89 -0.98 17.96
CA LEU A 165 -17.37 0.19 17.24
C LEU A 165 -15.86 0.08 17.05
N ARG A 166 -15.13 -0.29 18.11
CA ARG A 166 -13.69 -0.58 18.07
C ARG A 166 -13.38 -1.68 17.05
N GLN A 167 -14.08 -2.81 17.15
CA GLN A 167 -13.90 -3.94 16.22
C GLN A 167 -14.17 -3.53 14.76
N ARG A 168 -15.21 -2.72 14.51
CA ARG A 168 -15.55 -2.26 13.17
C ARG A 168 -14.47 -1.36 12.58
N ILE A 169 -13.88 -0.51 13.40
CA ILE A 169 -12.76 0.36 13.01
C ILE A 169 -11.51 -0.46 12.71
N GLU A 170 -11.14 -1.38 13.61
CA GLU A 170 -9.99 -2.28 13.42
C GLU A 170 -10.14 -3.11 12.14
N GLN A 171 -11.33 -3.68 11.88
CA GLN A 171 -11.61 -4.40 10.64
C GLN A 171 -11.52 -3.51 9.40
N GLY A 172 -11.96 -2.25 9.49
CA GLY A 172 -11.82 -1.26 8.43
C GLY A 172 -10.35 -0.97 8.11
N ASP A 173 -9.55 -0.70 9.14
CA ASP A 173 -8.11 -0.45 9.02
C ASP A 173 -7.36 -1.67 8.46
N GLU A 174 -7.69 -2.88 8.92
CA GLU A 174 -7.14 -4.12 8.37
C GLU A 174 -7.48 -4.29 6.88
N THR A 175 -8.73 -4.01 6.50
CA THR A 175 -9.19 -4.10 5.11
C THR A 175 -8.44 -3.09 4.24
N ALA A 176 -8.25 -1.87 4.73
CA ALA A 176 -7.45 -0.84 4.07
C ALA A 176 -5.98 -1.29 3.90
N GLY A 177 -5.37 -1.88 4.94
CA GLY A 177 -3.99 -2.38 4.86
C GLY A 177 -3.81 -3.54 3.89
N ARG A 178 -4.79 -4.46 3.84
CA ARG A 178 -4.83 -5.52 2.82
C ARG A 178 -4.93 -4.91 1.42
N ALA A 179 -5.76 -3.90 1.21
CA ALA A 179 -5.89 -3.23 -0.09
C ALA A 179 -4.57 -2.57 -0.54
N VAL A 180 -3.84 -1.91 0.37
CA VAL A 180 -2.49 -1.36 0.08
C VAL A 180 -1.53 -2.47 -0.35
N THR A 181 -1.52 -3.58 0.38
CA THR A 181 -0.67 -4.73 0.06
C THR A 181 -1.03 -5.33 -1.30
N THR A 182 -2.31 -5.58 -1.57
CA THR A 182 -2.80 -6.11 -2.84
C THR A 182 -2.47 -5.19 -4.01
N ALA A 183 -2.64 -3.86 -3.85
CA ALA A 183 -2.29 -2.88 -4.87
C ALA A 183 -0.80 -2.96 -5.21
N ARG A 184 0.07 -3.14 -4.22
CA ARG A 184 1.52 -3.34 -4.44
C ARG A 184 1.80 -4.59 -5.27
N TRP A 185 1.11 -5.70 -5.00
CA TRP A 185 1.28 -6.95 -5.76
C TRP A 185 0.84 -6.81 -7.22
N ARG A 186 -0.23 -6.05 -7.50
CA ARG A 186 -0.74 -5.84 -8.87
C ARG A 186 0.29 -5.20 -9.79
N VAL A 187 1.16 -4.35 -9.27
CA VAL A 187 2.24 -3.72 -10.06
C VAL A 187 3.13 -4.78 -10.74
N HIS A 188 3.32 -5.96 -10.14
CA HIS A 188 4.08 -7.05 -10.76
C HIS A 188 3.45 -7.56 -12.06
N ASP A 189 2.13 -7.43 -12.21
CA ASP A 189 1.33 -7.93 -13.32
C ASP A 189 1.05 -6.86 -14.39
N GLU A 190 1.29 -5.57 -14.09
CA GLU A 190 1.01 -4.43 -14.98
C GLU A 190 2.11 -4.14 -16.00
N LEU A 191 3.21 -4.90 -16.01
CA LEU A 191 4.35 -4.65 -16.91
C LEU A 191 3.98 -4.85 -18.38
N VAL A 192 3.81 -3.75 -19.11
CA VAL A 192 3.69 -3.72 -20.57
C VAL A 192 5.08 -3.62 -21.21
N ARG A 193 5.41 -4.55 -22.12
CA ARG A 193 6.71 -4.60 -22.81
C ARG A 193 6.59 -3.96 -24.20
N GLY A 194 7.65 -3.27 -24.65
CA GLY A 194 7.75 -2.77 -26.04
C GLY A 194 7.61 -1.26 -26.22
N ASN A 195 7.13 -0.52 -25.22
CA ASN A 195 7.09 0.95 -25.23
C ASN A 195 7.59 1.52 -23.89
N PRO A 196 8.91 1.55 -23.65
CA PRO A 196 9.45 2.00 -22.39
C PRO A 196 9.38 3.53 -22.26
N THR A 197 8.95 4.02 -21.09
CA THR A 197 9.03 5.44 -20.73
C THR A 197 10.47 5.91 -20.56
N ARG A 198 11.40 4.99 -20.26
CA ARG A 198 12.82 5.28 -20.11
C ARG A 198 13.69 4.13 -20.61
N VAL A 199 14.78 4.47 -21.30
CA VAL A 199 15.78 3.50 -21.76
C VAL A 199 17.14 3.89 -21.19
N GLU A 200 17.76 2.97 -20.46
CA GLU A 200 19.11 3.12 -19.90
C GLU A 200 20.06 2.10 -20.53
N ARG A 201 21.34 2.49 -20.62
CA ARG A 201 22.42 1.69 -21.19
C ARG A 201 23.62 1.70 -20.23
N PRO A 202 24.50 0.68 -20.28
CA PRO A 202 25.78 0.74 -19.59
C PRO A 202 26.56 2.00 -19.99
N GLU A 203 27.25 2.61 -19.05
CA GLU A 203 28.23 3.65 -19.36
C GLU A 203 29.33 3.04 -20.24
N ARG A 204 29.79 3.82 -21.22
CA ARG A 204 30.88 3.43 -22.13
C ARG A 204 32.23 3.55 -21.45
#